data_AF-A0A1X7R211-F1
#
_entry.id   AF-A0A1X7R211-F1
#
_cell.length_a   1.000
_cell.length_b   1.000
_cell.length_c   1.000
_cell.angle_alpha   90.00
_cell.angle_beta   90.00
_cell.angle_gamma   90.00
#
_symmetry.space_group_name_H-M   'P 1'
#
loop_
_entity.id
_entity.type
_entity.pdbx_description
1 polymer ?
#
loop_
_entity_poly.entity_id
_entity_poly.type
_entity_poly.pdbx_seq_one_letter_code
_entity_poly.pdbx_strand_id
1 'polypeptide(L)'
;MAVLNPNNWHWVDKNTLPWTKDYFNDRIKGFEVKKDNASYSGYKIVEINKITGDSNVSQRKGKPICYFDLNVELKLEVVTSSDDDKEDEENEDLNGTVILPEFMHDDTDFEIKISGLSNDITKQVNNEFIPDLRSVLLQYQKDLLETHSQDLKDS
;
A
#
# COMPACT_ATOMS: atom_id res chain seq x y z
N MET A 1 -4.72 -28.19 19.33
CA MET A 1 -4.83 -29.38 18.46
C MET A 1 -4.56 -28.90 17.05
N ALA A 2 -3.42 -29.26 16.46
CA ALA A 2 -3.13 -28.93 15.06
C ALA A 2 -4.04 -29.78 14.17
N VAL A 3 -4.67 -29.15 13.20
CA VAL A 3 -5.50 -29.85 12.20
C VAL A 3 -4.56 -30.35 11.13
N LEU A 4 -4.11 -31.59 11.26
CA LEU A 4 -3.28 -32.25 10.26
C LEU A 4 -4.01 -32.23 8.90
N ASN A 5 -3.42 -31.64 7.87
CA ASN A 5 -3.93 -31.66 6.48
C ASN A 5 -3.13 -32.66 5.62
N PRO A 6 -3.26 -33.98 5.86
CA PRO A 6 -2.50 -34.98 5.12
C PRO A 6 -2.81 -34.87 3.63
N ASN A 7 -1.76 -34.84 2.81
CA ASN A 7 -1.79 -34.70 1.35
C ASN A 7 -2.36 -33.37 0.82
N ASN A 8 -2.57 -32.36 1.67
CA ASN A 8 -3.05 -31.04 1.28
C ASN A 8 -4.41 -31.07 0.53
N TRP A 9 -5.29 -31.99 0.94
CA TRP A 9 -6.61 -32.21 0.32
C TRP A 9 -7.71 -31.31 0.87
N HIS A 10 -7.52 -30.71 2.04
CA HIS A 10 -8.41 -29.68 2.55
C HIS A 10 -7.92 -28.32 2.06
N TRP A 11 -8.82 -27.55 1.47
CA TRP A 11 -8.56 -26.15 1.13
C TRP A 11 -8.33 -25.38 2.43
N VAL A 12 -7.12 -24.86 2.61
CA VAL A 12 -6.81 -23.89 3.66
C VAL A 12 -7.00 -22.52 3.03
N ASP A 13 -7.92 -21.74 3.57
CA ASP A 13 -8.10 -20.35 3.18
C ASP A 13 -7.97 -19.46 4.41
N LYS A 14 -7.01 -18.54 4.38
CA LYS A 14 -6.72 -17.63 5.48
C LYS A 14 -7.05 -16.22 5.04
N ASN A 15 -7.98 -15.58 5.72
CA ASN A 15 -8.23 -14.15 5.56
C ASN A 15 -7.01 -13.37 6.09
N THR A 16 -6.39 -12.60 5.20
CA THR A 16 -5.20 -11.79 5.45
C THR A 16 -5.49 -10.29 5.47
N LEU A 17 -6.74 -9.85 5.27
CA LEU A 17 -7.11 -8.44 5.32
C LEU A 17 -6.68 -7.71 6.62
N PRO A 18 -6.75 -8.32 7.83
CA PRO A 18 -6.20 -7.70 9.03
C PRO A 18 -4.69 -7.45 8.92
N TRP A 19 -3.95 -8.45 8.43
CA TRP A 19 -2.50 -8.32 8.20
C TRP A 19 -2.18 -7.27 7.14
N THR A 20 -2.97 -7.18 6.08
CA THR A 20 -2.84 -6.15 5.04
C THR A 20 -2.94 -4.75 5.66
N LYS A 21 -3.91 -4.53 6.57
CA LYS A 21 -4.06 -3.22 7.23
C LYS A 21 -2.85 -2.86 8.07
N ASP A 22 -2.32 -3.83 8.82
CA ASP A 22 -1.12 -3.64 9.63
C ASP A 22 0.11 -3.37 8.73
N TYR A 23 0.29 -4.17 7.67
CA TYR A 23 1.36 -4.00 6.70
C TYR A 23 1.39 -2.60 6.08
N PHE A 24 0.24 -2.08 5.65
CA PHE A 24 0.17 -0.74 5.08
C PHE A 24 0.50 0.35 6.13
N ASN A 25 0.05 0.18 7.37
CA ASN A 25 0.41 1.10 8.45
C ASN A 25 1.91 1.05 8.80
N ASP A 26 2.57 -0.10 8.67
CA ASP A 26 3.98 -0.25 9.00
C ASP A 26 4.92 0.17 7.86
N ARG A 27 4.54 -0.11 6.61
CA ARG A 27 5.42 0.02 5.43
C ARG A 27 5.10 1.16 4.51
N ILE A 28 3.83 1.57 4.45
CA ILE A 28 3.37 2.62 3.54
C ILE A 28 3.17 3.94 4.28
N LYS A 29 2.67 3.91 5.53
CA LYS A 29 2.62 5.12 6.35
C LYS A 29 4.04 5.62 6.63
N GLY A 30 4.26 6.91 6.41
CA GLY A 30 5.58 7.54 6.53
C GLY A 30 6.48 7.31 5.32
N PHE A 31 6.03 6.60 4.28
CA PHE A 31 6.78 6.52 3.02
C PHE A 31 6.97 7.92 2.46
N GLU A 32 8.23 8.28 2.20
CA GLU A 32 8.63 9.61 1.79
C GLU A 32 9.57 9.53 0.57
N VAL A 33 9.35 10.42 -0.39
CA VAL A 33 10.25 10.64 -1.52
C VAL A 33 10.71 12.08 -1.48
N LYS A 34 12.03 12.27 -1.29
CA LYS A 34 12.66 13.59 -1.31
C LYS A 34 12.92 14.03 -2.74
N LYS A 35 12.45 15.22 -3.09
CA LYS A 35 12.64 15.87 -4.38
C LYS A 35 12.92 17.34 -4.11
N ASP A 36 14.18 17.73 -4.26
CA ASP A 36 14.58 19.12 -4.04
C ASP A 36 14.16 19.94 -5.26
N ASN A 37 13.10 20.71 -5.11
CA ASN A 37 12.64 21.70 -6.09
C ASN A 37 12.53 23.07 -5.39
N ALA A 38 12.43 24.14 -6.16
CA ALA A 38 12.41 25.51 -5.66
C ALA A 38 11.27 25.79 -4.66
N SER A 39 10.18 25.02 -4.71
CA SER A 39 8.98 25.21 -3.86
C SER A 39 8.73 24.06 -2.87
N TYR A 40 9.24 22.86 -3.16
CA TYR A 40 8.92 21.63 -2.41
C TYR A 40 10.19 20.80 -2.17
N SER A 41 10.23 20.10 -1.04
CA SER A 41 11.34 19.23 -0.63
C SER A 41 11.01 17.74 -0.76
N GLY A 42 9.73 17.38 -0.89
CA GLY A 42 9.32 16.01 -1.13
C GLY A 42 7.83 15.73 -0.98
N TYR A 43 7.50 14.45 -0.88
CA TYR A 43 6.16 13.92 -0.80
C TYR A 43 6.11 12.83 0.26
N LYS A 44 5.07 12.79 1.09
CA LYS A 44 4.96 11.84 2.21
C LYS A 44 3.55 11.28 2.36
N ILE A 45 3.43 9.97 2.55
CA ILE A 45 2.17 9.38 3.03
C ILE A 45 2.09 9.60 4.55
N VAL A 46 1.10 10.34 5.00
CA VAL A 46 0.93 10.67 6.42
C VAL A 46 -0.07 9.74 7.11
N GLU A 47 -1.03 9.20 6.37
CA GLU A 47 -2.10 8.37 6.93
C GLU A 47 -2.62 7.33 5.93
N ILE A 48 -3.11 6.21 6.47
CA ILE A 48 -3.87 5.20 5.74
C ILE A 48 -5.36 5.41 6.08
N ASN A 49 -6.10 6.11 5.22
CA ASN A 49 -7.50 6.46 5.49
C ASN A 49 -8.39 5.22 5.49
N LYS A 50 -8.21 4.35 4.49
CA LYS A 50 -9.10 3.22 4.28
C LYS A 50 -8.41 2.10 3.52
N ILE A 51 -8.63 0.88 3.97
CA ILE A 51 -8.33 -0.36 3.23
C ILE A 51 -9.55 -1.26 3.34
N THR A 52 -10.15 -1.55 2.20
CA THR A 52 -11.34 -2.41 2.07
C THR A 52 -11.21 -3.34 0.89
N GLY A 53 -12.02 -4.39 0.86
CA GLY A 53 -11.96 -5.44 -0.15
C GLY A 53 -11.58 -6.77 0.48
N ASP A 54 -11.00 -7.65 -0.33
CA ASP A 54 -10.71 -9.03 0.03
C ASP A 54 -9.20 -9.28 -0.08
N SER A 55 -8.65 -10.02 0.87
CA SER A 55 -7.25 -10.47 0.81
C SER A 55 -7.12 -11.78 1.54
N ASN A 56 -6.68 -12.80 0.83
CA ASN A 56 -6.55 -14.14 1.37
C ASN A 56 -5.28 -14.81 0.84
N VAL A 57 -4.79 -15.76 1.65
CA VAL A 57 -3.72 -16.68 1.26
C VAL A 57 -4.23 -18.11 1.43
N SER A 58 -3.96 -18.93 0.43
CA SER A 58 -4.31 -20.34 0.39
C SER A 58 -3.10 -21.19 -0.02
N GLN A 59 -3.22 -22.51 0.05
CA GLN A 59 -2.20 -23.43 -0.41
C GLN A 59 -2.73 -24.34 -1.50
N ARG A 60 -2.06 -24.35 -2.66
CA ARG A 60 -2.42 -25.20 -3.79
C ARG A 60 -1.22 -26.04 -4.20
N LYS A 61 -1.38 -27.37 -4.17
CA LYS A 61 -0.31 -28.33 -4.51
C LYS A 61 0.98 -28.08 -3.71
N GLY A 62 0.84 -27.74 -2.43
CA GLY A 62 1.98 -27.46 -1.54
C GLY A 62 2.60 -26.06 -1.70
N LYS A 63 2.13 -25.24 -2.65
CA LYS A 63 2.63 -23.87 -2.85
C LYS A 63 1.64 -22.85 -2.29
N PRO A 64 2.11 -21.83 -1.55
CA PRO A 64 1.26 -20.71 -1.16
C PRO A 64 0.82 -19.94 -2.40
N ILE A 65 -0.45 -19.58 -2.43
CA ILE A 65 -1.06 -18.68 -3.43
C ILE A 65 -1.79 -17.58 -2.67
N CYS A 66 -1.85 -16.40 -3.26
CA CYS A 66 -2.63 -15.30 -2.71
C CYS A 66 -3.67 -14.86 -3.73
N TYR A 67 -4.73 -14.25 -3.23
CA TYR A 67 -5.68 -13.51 -4.03
C TYR A 67 -6.11 -12.31 -3.21
N PHE A 68 -6.09 -11.14 -3.83
CA PHE A 68 -6.53 -9.93 -3.19
C PHE A 68 -7.13 -9.00 -4.24
N ASP A 69 -8.10 -8.23 -3.79
CA ASP A 69 -8.72 -7.14 -4.50
C ASP A 69 -9.01 -6.05 -3.46
N LEU A 70 -8.22 -4.99 -3.50
CA LEU A 70 -8.19 -3.97 -2.46
C LEU A 70 -8.54 -2.61 -3.04
N ASN A 71 -9.45 -1.93 -2.36
CA ASN A 71 -9.66 -0.50 -2.48
C ASN A 71 -8.92 0.20 -1.34
N VAL A 72 -7.94 1.02 -1.69
CA VAL A 72 -7.03 1.67 -0.75
C VAL A 72 -7.09 3.19 -0.92
N GLU A 73 -7.20 3.89 0.20
CA GLU A 73 -7.17 5.35 0.27
C GLU A 73 -6.09 5.78 1.27
N LEU A 74 -5.21 6.67 0.84
CA LEU A 74 -4.04 7.15 1.58
C LEU A 74 -4.06 8.69 1.59
N LYS A 75 -3.64 9.29 2.70
CA LYS A 75 -3.41 10.74 2.79
C LYS A 75 -1.96 11.05 2.41
N LEU A 76 -1.81 11.94 1.44
CA LEU A 76 -0.54 12.44 0.91
C LEU A 76 -0.33 13.88 1.37
N GLU A 77 0.89 14.20 1.76
CA GLU A 77 1.33 15.56 2.08
C GLU A 77 2.50 15.93 1.17
N VAL A 78 2.45 17.14 0.59
CA VAL A 78 3.57 17.73 -0.14
C VAL A 78 4.41 18.55 0.82
N VAL A 79 5.64 18.12 1.04
CA VAL A 79 6.57 18.75 2.00
C VAL A 79 7.22 19.96 1.33
N THR A 80 7.19 21.12 1.98
CA THR A 80 7.82 22.34 1.45
C THR A 80 9.29 22.45 1.87
N SER A 81 10.07 23.27 1.16
CA SER A 81 11.51 23.44 1.42
C SER A 81 11.84 24.43 2.55
N SER A 82 10.83 24.99 3.21
CA SER A 82 11.03 25.92 4.33
C SER A 82 11.04 25.13 5.64
N ASP A 83 12.15 25.26 6.37
CA ASP A 83 12.50 24.59 7.64
C ASP A 83 11.62 25.01 8.83
N ASP A 84 10.30 24.94 8.68
CA ASP A 84 9.37 25.21 9.77
C ASP A 84 8.60 23.92 10.05
N ASP A 85 9.06 23.23 11.09
CA ASP A 85 8.41 22.14 11.83
C ASP A 85 7.10 22.62 12.48
N LYS A 86 6.31 23.42 11.76
CA LYS A 86 4.91 23.66 12.06
C LYS A 86 4.15 22.59 11.32
N GLU A 87 3.45 21.77 12.10
CA GLU A 87 2.33 20.99 11.63
C GLU A 87 1.51 21.89 10.68
N ASP A 88 1.67 21.67 9.37
CA ASP A 88 1.09 22.46 8.27
C ASP A 88 -0.40 22.08 8.17
N GLU A 89 -1.13 22.26 9.27
CA GLU A 89 -2.56 21.97 9.39
C GLU A 89 -3.42 22.95 8.57
N GLU A 90 -2.83 23.96 7.92
CA GLU A 90 -3.57 25.06 7.28
C GLU A 90 -3.31 25.27 5.77
N ASN A 91 -2.37 24.57 5.13
CA ASN A 91 -2.26 24.61 3.66
C ASN A 91 -3.06 23.45 3.02
N GLU A 92 -4.38 23.66 2.86
CA GLU A 92 -5.26 22.73 2.14
C GLU A 92 -4.72 22.36 0.74
N ASP A 93 -4.00 23.28 0.08
CA ASP A 93 -3.43 23.07 -1.26
C ASP A 93 -2.28 22.04 -1.32
N LEU A 94 -1.71 21.63 -0.17
CA LEU A 94 -0.59 20.68 -0.08
C LEU A 94 -1.01 19.30 0.45
N ASN A 95 -2.27 19.14 0.81
CA ASN A 95 -2.83 17.90 1.32
C ASN A 95 -3.65 17.20 0.23
N GLY A 96 -3.20 16.02 -0.17
CA GLY A 96 -3.84 15.19 -1.19
C GLY A 96 -4.37 13.87 -0.65
N THR A 97 -5.23 13.23 -1.43
CA THR A 97 -5.67 11.85 -1.21
C THR A 97 -5.28 11.01 -2.41
N VAL A 98 -4.54 9.93 -2.17
CA VAL A 98 -4.17 8.92 -3.16
C VAL A 98 -5.13 7.75 -3.04
N ILE A 99 -5.78 7.38 -4.14
CA ILE A 99 -6.80 6.33 -4.19
C ILE A 99 -6.36 5.27 -5.18
N LEU A 100 -6.30 4.03 -4.72
CA LEU A 100 -6.17 2.83 -5.53
C LEU A 100 -7.55 2.17 -5.56
N PRO A 101 -8.35 2.41 -6.61
CA PRO A 101 -9.71 1.90 -6.66
C PRO A 101 -9.74 0.38 -6.70
N GLU A 102 -8.79 -0.21 -7.43
CA GLU A 102 -8.63 -1.65 -7.64
C GLU A 102 -7.13 -1.97 -7.60
N PHE A 103 -6.67 -2.58 -6.51
CA PHE A 103 -5.33 -3.13 -6.39
C PHE A 103 -5.44 -4.64 -6.24
N MET A 104 -5.05 -5.36 -7.30
CA MET A 104 -5.37 -6.78 -7.45
C MET A 104 -4.13 -7.66 -7.62
N HIS A 105 -4.31 -8.96 -7.39
CA HIS A 105 -3.28 -9.97 -7.61
C HIS A 105 -2.77 -9.99 -9.06
N ASP A 106 -1.44 -10.02 -9.21
CA ASP A 106 -0.72 -10.11 -10.48
C ASP A 106 -0.98 -8.93 -11.45
N ASP A 107 -1.59 -7.86 -10.96
CA ASP A 107 -1.73 -6.61 -11.70
C ASP A 107 -0.55 -5.68 -11.38
N THR A 108 0.18 -5.31 -12.43
CA THR A 108 1.32 -4.39 -12.32
C THR A 108 1.01 -2.99 -12.84
N ASP A 109 -0.13 -2.82 -13.51
CA ASP A 109 -0.55 -1.56 -14.12
C ASP A 109 -1.88 -1.05 -13.55
N PHE A 110 -2.06 -1.23 -12.24
CA PHE A 110 -3.23 -0.74 -11.52
C PHE A 110 -3.32 0.79 -11.52
N GLU A 111 -4.55 1.30 -11.54
CA GLU A 111 -4.83 2.73 -11.56
C GLU A 111 -4.51 3.38 -10.20
N ILE A 112 -3.91 4.58 -10.21
CA ILE A 112 -3.72 5.40 -9.02
C ILE A 112 -4.31 6.79 -9.31
N LYS A 113 -5.28 7.20 -8.49
CA LYS A 113 -5.95 8.51 -8.59
C LYS A 113 -5.44 9.44 -7.49
N ILE A 114 -5.36 10.73 -7.81
CA ILE A 114 -5.00 11.78 -6.86
C ILE A 114 -6.16 12.78 -6.81
N SER A 115 -6.54 13.20 -5.62
CA SER A 115 -7.55 14.22 -5.37
C SER A 115 -7.10 15.17 -4.25
N GLY A 116 -7.74 16.33 -4.12
CA GLY A 116 -7.42 17.32 -3.09
C GLY A 116 -6.25 18.26 -3.41
N LEU A 117 -5.53 18.03 -4.52
CA LEU A 117 -4.40 18.86 -4.94
C LEU A 117 -4.73 19.67 -6.20
N SER A 118 -4.05 20.80 -6.39
CA SER A 118 -4.13 21.57 -7.64
C SER A 118 -3.59 20.77 -8.83
N ASN A 119 -4.02 21.13 -10.06
CA ASN A 119 -3.63 20.41 -11.26
C ASN A 119 -2.11 20.40 -11.50
N ASP A 120 -1.40 21.46 -11.14
CA ASP A 120 0.05 21.56 -11.34
C ASP A 120 0.81 20.65 -10.36
N ILE A 121 0.42 20.66 -9.08
CA ILE A 121 1.00 19.77 -8.06
C ILE A 121 0.68 18.30 -8.40
N THR A 122 -0.55 18.01 -8.81
CA THR A 122 -0.97 16.66 -9.21
C THR A 122 -0.11 16.08 -10.33
N LYS A 123 0.29 16.91 -11.32
CA LYS A 123 1.22 16.47 -12.38
C LYS A 123 2.61 16.16 -11.84
N GLN A 124 3.11 16.95 -10.89
CA GLN A 124 4.41 16.70 -10.27
C GLN A 124 4.39 15.41 -9.46
N VAL A 125 3.38 15.21 -8.61
CA VAL A 125 3.19 13.97 -7.83
C VAL A 125 3.14 12.75 -8.76
N ASN A 126 2.38 12.83 -9.85
CA ASN A 126 2.30 11.73 -10.83
C ASN A 126 3.65 11.36 -11.46
N ASN A 127 4.51 12.35 -11.71
CA ASN A 127 5.81 12.11 -12.34
C ASN A 127 6.89 11.72 -11.32
N GLU A 128 6.84 12.26 -10.11
CA GLU A 128 7.96 12.22 -9.16
C GLU A 128 7.75 11.27 -7.98
N PHE A 129 6.50 11.00 -7.59
CA PHE A 129 6.17 10.20 -6.41
C PHE A 129 5.47 8.89 -6.75
N ILE A 130 4.50 8.92 -7.68
CA ILE A 130 3.73 7.73 -8.06
C ILE A 130 4.58 6.55 -8.56
N PRO A 131 5.66 6.75 -9.36
CA PRO A 131 6.51 5.63 -9.78
C PRO A 131 7.19 4.91 -8.60
N ASP A 132 7.67 5.68 -7.62
CA ASP A 132 8.31 5.14 -6.42
C ASP A 132 7.27 4.46 -5.51
N LEU A 133 6.10 5.09 -5.31
CA LEU A 133 4.99 4.48 -4.55
C LEU A 133 4.54 3.15 -5.19
N ARG A 134 4.37 3.11 -6.53
CA ARG A 134 4.01 1.89 -7.25
C ARG A 134 5.04 0.79 -7.03
N SER A 135 6.34 1.12 -7.05
CA SER A 135 7.40 0.15 -6.77
C SER A 135 7.28 -0.49 -5.39
N VAL A 136 6.96 0.31 -4.36
CA VAL A 136 6.74 -0.19 -2.99
C VAL A 136 5.48 -1.05 -2.93
N LEU A 137 4.37 -0.62 -3.54
CA LEU A 137 3.13 -1.38 -3.57
C LEU A 137 3.29 -2.72 -4.28
N LEU A 138 4.11 -2.81 -5.33
CA LEU A 138 4.41 -4.08 -6.01
C LEU A 138 5.14 -5.09 -5.11
N GLN A 139 5.81 -4.63 -4.03
CA GLN A 139 6.42 -5.55 -3.05
C GLN A 139 5.37 -6.21 -2.13
N TYR A 140 4.18 -5.62 -1.98
CA TYR A 140 3.14 -6.13 -1.10
C TYR A 140 2.80 -7.60 -1.38
N GLN A 141 2.59 -7.97 -2.65
CA GLN A 141 2.23 -9.34 -3.01
C GLN A 141 3.31 -10.34 -2.57
N LYS A 142 4.58 -9.96 -2.73
CA LYS A 142 5.70 -10.79 -2.34
C LYS A 142 5.76 -10.92 -0.82
N ASP A 143 5.67 -9.81 -0.09
CA ASP A 143 5.71 -9.79 1.37
C ASP A 143 4.53 -10.57 1.99
N LEU A 144 3.34 -10.48 1.39
CA LEU A 144 2.14 -11.23 1.77
C LEU A 144 2.39 -12.75 1.66
N LEU A 145 2.92 -13.19 0.53
CA LEU A 145 3.24 -14.60 0.31
C LEU A 145 4.38 -15.06 1.23
N GLU A 146 5.46 -14.30 1.37
CA GLU A 146 6.60 -14.68 2.22
C GLU A 146 6.17 -14.83 3.68
N THR A 147 5.40 -13.88 4.21
CA THR A 147 4.93 -13.89 5.60
C THR A 147 4.02 -15.09 5.89
N HIS A 148 3.05 -15.37 5.01
CA HIS A 148 2.09 -16.44 5.23
C HIS A 148 2.55 -17.82 4.72
N SER A 149 3.63 -17.87 3.92
CA SER A 149 4.24 -19.14 3.49
C SER A 149 4.91 -19.92 4.62
N GLN A 150 5.36 -19.22 5.67
CA GLN A 150 5.99 -19.83 6.85
C GLN A 150 4.92 -20.45 7.76
N ASP A 151 3.82 -19.74 7.98
CA ASP A 151 2.69 -20.18 8.81
C ASP A 151 2.02 -21.47 8.30
N LEU A 152 2.04 -21.68 6.98
CA LEU A 152 1.49 -22.88 6.34
C LEU A 152 2.38 -24.14 6.48
N LYS A 153 3.64 -24.01 6.92
CA LYS A 153 4.55 -25.17 7.08
C LYS A 153 4.41 -25.86 8.44
N ASP A 154 3.83 -25.16 9.43
CA ASP A 154 3.74 -25.61 10.83
C ASP A 154 2.31 -26.06 11.24
N SER A 155 1.38 -26.22 10.29
CA SER A 155 -0.01 -26.68 10.54
C SER A 155 -0.27 -28.13 10.12
#